data_AF-A0A927TIZ5-F1
#
_entry.id   AF-A0A927TIZ5-F1
#
_cell.length_a   1.000
_cell.length_b   1.000
_cell.length_c   1.000
_cell.angle_alpha   90.00
_cell.angle_beta   90.00
_cell.angle_gamma   90.00
#
_symmetry.space_group_name_H-M   'P 1'
#
loop_
_entity.id
_entity.type
_entity.pdbx_description
1 polymer ?
#
loop_
_entity_poly.entity_id
_entity_poly.type
_entity_poly.pdbx_seq_one_letter_code
_entity_poly.pdbx_strand_id
1 'polypeptide(L)'
;MMKTLEEALNYIAKLEAENKELREQLEHYKSAKPAGRKKHNEAWMASYNSFVADYENGLSIMEIVNKGDISRRTAYRYKAYYDKIRTERRDYAEE
;
A
#
# COMPACT_ATOMS: atom_id res chain seq x y z
N MET A 1 -4.75 -22.46 -19.39
CA MET A 1 -4.12 -23.60 -18.70
C MET A 1 -2.92 -24.00 -19.54
N MET A 2 -1.69 -23.92 -18.99
CA MET A 2 -0.49 -24.40 -19.68
C MET A 2 -0.66 -25.87 -20.01
N LYS A 3 -0.31 -26.27 -21.23
CA LYS A 3 -0.69 -27.59 -21.75
C LYS A 3 0.45 -28.59 -21.67
N THR A 4 1.69 -28.13 -21.42
CA THR A 4 2.87 -28.99 -21.37
C THR A 4 3.82 -28.64 -20.23
N LEU A 5 4.62 -29.62 -19.80
CA LEU A 5 5.64 -29.45 -18.74
C LEU A 5 6.72 -28.44 -19.16
N GLU A 6 7.08 -28.42 -20.44
CA GLU A 6 8.13 -27.55 -20.99
C GLU A 6 7.70 -26.08 -21.00
N GLU A 7 6.44 -25.78 -21.33
CA GLU A 7 5.86 -24.43 -21.19
C GLU A 7 5.91 -23.95 -19.73
N ALA A 8 5.60 -24.83 -18.78
CA ALA A 8 5.63 -24.50 -17.36
C ALA A 8 7.06 -24.20 -16.88
N LEU A 9 8.05 -24.99 -17.29
CA LEU A 9 9.46 -24.76 -16.94
C LEU A 9 10.00 -23.44 -17.52
N ASN A 10 9.68 -23.13 -18.78
CA ASN A 10 10.08 -21.88 -19.41
C ASN A 10 9.44 -20.66 -18.73
N TYR A 11 8.19 -20.78 -18.28
CA TYR A 11 7.50 -19.71 -17.56
C TYR A 11 8.07 -19.50 -16.16
N ILE A 12 8.41 -20.57 -15.44
CA ILE A 12 9.09 -20.49 -14.14
C ILE A 12 10.43 -19.76 -14.31
N ALA A 13 11.25 -20.14 -15.29
CA ALA A 13 12.53 -19.48 -15.55
C ALA A 13 12.37 -17.98 -15.87
N LYS A 14 11.33 -17.61 -16.63
CA LYS A 14 11.00 -16.21 -16.90
C LYS A 14 10.61 -15.46 -15.62
N LEU A 15 9.74 -16.04 -14.79
CA LEU A 15 9.31 -15.44 -13.52
C LEU A 15 10.46 -15.32 -12.53
N GLU A 16 11.42 -16.25 -12.51
CA GLU A 16 12.61 -16.16 -11.67
C GLU A 16 13.51 -14.99 -12.07
N ALA A 17 13.71 -14.78 -13.37
CA ALA A 17 14.45 -13.64 -13.89
C ALA A 17 13.77 -12.30 -13.54
N GLU A 18 12.45 -12.21 -13.74
CA GLU A 18 11.66 -11.02 -13.40
C GLU A 18 11.68 -10.74 -11.89
N ASN A 19 11.52 -11.78 -11.05
CA ASN A 19 11.62 -11.64 -9.60
C ASN A 19 13.00 -11.14 -9.16
N LYS A 20 14.07 -11.58 -9.81
CA LYS A 20 15.42 -11.11 -9.52
C LYS A 20 15.56 -9.62 -9.83
N GLU A 21 15.11 -9.19 -11.00
CA GLU A 21 15.15 -7.78 -11.40
C GLU A 21 14.33 -6.89 -10.44
N LEU A 22 13.11 -7.31 -10.10
CA LEU A 22 12.26 -6.59 -9.15
C LEU A 22 12.91 -6.46 -7.76
N ARG A 23 13.62 -7.49 -7.30
CA ARG A 23 14.36 -7.44 -6.02
C ARG A 23 15.49 -6.42 -6.06
N GLU A 24 16.25 -6.38 -7.15
CA GLU A 24 17.34 -5.41 -7.34
C GLU A 24 16.81 -3.97 -7.37
N GLN A 25 15.69 -3.72 -8.06
CA GLN A 25 15.02 -2.42 -8.06
C GLN A 25 14.53 -2.01 -6.65
N LEU A 26 13.93 -2.94 -5.91
CA LEU A 26 13.51 -2.68 -4.53
C LEU A 26 14.68 -2.33 -3.61
N GLU A 27 15.83 -2.99 -3.79
CA GLU A 27 17.04 -2.73 -3.00
C GLU A 27 17.64 -1.36 -3.33
N HIS A 28 17.63 -0.94 -4.60
CA HIS A 28 17.96 0.41 -5.02
C HIS A 28 17.07 1.46 -4.32
N TYR A 29 15.76 1.27 -4.29
CA TYR A 29 14.84 2.21 -3.62
C TYR A 29 14.93 2.19 -2.10
N LYS A 30 15.33 1.07 -1.48
CA LYS A 30 15.56 0.97 -0.04
C LYS A 30 16.84 1.69 0.41
N SER A 31 17.90 1.62 -0.40
CA SER A 31 19.20 2.20 -0.07
C SER A 31 19.28 3.72 -0.31
N ALA A 32 18.34 4.29 -1.06
CA ALA A 32 18.23 5.73 -1.26
C ALA A 32 17.96 6.49 0.05
N LYS A 33 18.89 7.37 0.45
CA LYS A 33 18.70 8.27 1.61
C LYS A 33 17.57 9.26 1.29
N PRO A 34 16.56 9.42 2.16
CA PRO A 34 15.53 10.42 1.94
C PRO A 34 16.14 11.82 2.04
N ALA A 35 15.90 12.67 1.03
CA ALA A 35 16.37 14.05 0.94
C ALA A 35 15.65 14.98 1.95
N GLY A 36 15.69 14.64 3.26
CA GLY A 36 15.08 15.40 4.35
C GLY A 36 13.60 15.14 4.60
N ARG A 37 12.87 14.52 3.67
CA ARG A 37 11.47 14.11 3.88
C ARG A 37 11.39 12.85 4.74
N LYS A 38 10.88 12.99 5.97
CA LYS A 38 10.59 11.82 6.81
C LYS A 38 9.49 10.98 6.14
N LYS A 39 9.77 9.70 5.90
CA LYS A 39 8.71 8.72 5.61
C LYS A 39 7.76 8.64 6.81
N HIS A 40 6.51 8.26 6.57
CA HIS A 40 5.60 7.95 7.67
C HIS A 40 6.25 6.89 8.56
N ASN A 41 6.35 7.19 9.86
CA ASN A 41 6.93 6.27 10.82
C ASN A 41 5.89 5.23 11.25
N GLU A 42 6.35 4.22 11.99
CA GLU A 42 5.53 3.10 12.44
C GLU A 42 4.30 3.54 13.24
N ALA A 43 4.44 4.52 14.14
CA ALA A 43 3.32 5.09 14.89
C ALA A 43 2.24 5.71 13.99
N TRP A 44 2.66 6.42 12.92
CA TRP A 44 1.72 6.96 11.95
C TRP A 44 0.99 5.86 11.19
N MET A 45 1.71 4.81 10.77
CA MET A 45 1.13 3.66 10.06
C MET A 45 0.12 2.92 10.93
N ALA A 46 0.43 2.69 12.21
CA ALA A 46 -0.48 2.05 13.16
C ALA A 46 -1.77 2.86 13.33
N SER A 47 -1.66 4.18 13.54
CA SER A 47 -2.83 5.07 13.67
C SER A 47 -3.66 5.13 12.39
N TYR A 48 -3.01 5.16 11.22
CA TYR A 48 -3.71 5.12 9.93
C TYR A 48 -4.44 3.79 9.71
N ASN A 49 -3.78 2.65 9.98
CA ASN A 49 -4.38 1.33 9.80
C ASN A 49 -5.60 1.13 10.70
N SER A 50 -5.56 1.61 11.95
CA SER A 50 -6.71 1.58 12.87
C SER A 50 -7.89 2.39 12.31
N PHE A 51 -7.61 3.58 11.76
CA PHE A 51 -8.63 4.39 11.09
C PHE A 51 -9.23 3.67 9.87
N VAL A 52 -8.39 3.06 9.01
CA VAL A 52 -8.85 2.35 7.82
C VAL A 52 -9.74 1.17 8.20
N ALA A 53 -9.33 0.36 9.18
CA ALA A 53 -10.12 -0.78 9.64
C ALA A 53 -11.52 -0.34 10.12
N ASP A 54 -11.59 0.70 10.94
CA ASP A 54 -12.87 1.24 11.42
C ASP A 54 -13.72 1.82 10.29
N TYR A 55 -13.11 2.56 9.37
CA TYR A 55 -13.80 3.18 8.25
C TYR A 55 -14.35 2.14 7.25
N GLU A 56 -13.59 1.08 6.97
CA GLU A 56 -14.02 -0.04 6.13
C GLU A 56 -15.09 -0.90 6.80
N ASN A 57 -15.11 -0.95 8.14
CA ASN A 57 -16.21 -1.53 8.93
C ASN A 57 -17.48 -0.66 8.93
N GLY A 58 -17.50 0.47 8.21
CA GLY A 58 -18.67 1.31 8.02
C GLY A 58 -18.87 2.39 9.09
N LEU A 59 -17.90 2.61 9.99
CA LEU A 59 -17.96 3.72 10.94
C LEU A 59 -17.74 5.05 10.21
N SER A 60 -18.56 6.05 10.55
CA SER A 60 -18.35 7.41 10.10
C SER A 60 -17.11 8.02 10.72
N ILE A 61 -16.54 9.01 10.03
CA ILE A 61 -15.37 9.77 10.51
C ILE A 61 -15.59 10.33 11.92
N MET A 62 -16.82 10.76 12.22
CA MET A 62 -17.15 11.35 13.51
C MET A 62 -17.23 10.30 14.61
N GLU A 63 -17.73 9.10 14.31
CA GLU A 63 -17.71 7.98 15.26
C GLU A 63 -16.28 7.55 15.57
N ILE A 64 -15.40 7.49 14.57
CA ILE A 64 -13.98 7.16 14.77
C ILE A 64 -13.28 8.23 15.62
N VAL A 65 -13.55 9.51 15.37
CA VAL A 65 -13.01 10.61 16.18
C VAL A 65 -13.52 10.55 17.62
N ASN A 66 -14.78 10.20 17.83
CA ASN A 66 -15.37 10.13 19.16
C ASN A 66 -14.78 9.01 20.04
N LYS A 67 -14.13 7.99 19.45
CA LYS A 67 -13.33 7.01 20.20
C LYS A 67 -12.13 7.63 20.92
N GLY A 68 -11.66 8.80 20.46
CA GLY A 68 -10.60 9.59 21.10
C GLY A 68 -9.19 9.31 20.59
N ASP A 69 -8.99 8.33 19.70
CA ASP A 69 -7.65 7.93 19.22
C ASP A 69 -7.02 8.95 18.27
N ILE A 70 -7.84 9.73 17.54
CA ILE A 70 -7.38 10.71 16.56
C ILE A 70 -8.24 11.97 16.55
N SER A 71 -7.63 13.12 16.26
CA SER A 71 -8.36 14.38 16.06
C SER A 71 -9.19 14.38 14.78
N ARG A 72 -10.24 15.22 14.71
CA ARG A 72 -11.02 15.46 13.48
C ARG A 72 -10.12 15.78 12.28
N ARG A 73 -9.14 16.67 12.48
CA ARG A 73 -8.20 17.06 11.43
C ARG A 73 -7.38 15.87 10.92
N THR A 74 -6.93 15.01 11.83
CA THR A 74 -6.20 13.79 11.47
C THR A 74 -7.08 12.83 10.69
N ALA A 75 -8.32 12.62 11.13
CA ALA A 75 -9.27 11.72 10.47
C ALA A 75 -9.59 12.18 9.04
N TYR A 76 -9.82 13.47 8.80
CA TYR A 76 -10.01 13.99 7.44
C TYR A 76 -8.76 13.89 6.57
N ARG A 77 -7.56 14.07 7.15
CA ARG A 77 -6.31 13.83 6.41
C ARG A 77 -6.16 12.36 6.02
N TYR A 78 -6.52 11.43 6.90
CA TYR A 78 -6.51 10.00 6.61
C TYR A 78 -7.54 9.61 5.57
N LYS A 79 -8.74 10.20 5.61
CA LYS A 79 -9.74 10.04 4.56
C LYS A 79 -9.20 10.46 3.19
N ALA A 80 -8.60 11.64 3.09
CA ALA A 80 -8.04 12.14 1.83
C ALA A 80 -6.92 11.22 1.30
N TYR A 81 -6.07 10.69 2.18
CA TYR A 81 -5.03 9.75 1.80
C TYR A 81 -5.60 8.39 1.36
N TYR A 82 -6.63 7.89 2.05
CA TYR A 82 -7.35 6.67 1.67
C TYR A 82 -8.00 6.80 0.29
N ASP A 83 -8.72 7.90 0.05
CA ASP A 83 -9.37 8.17 -1.25
C ASP A 83 -8.31 8.21 -2.36
N LYS A 84 -7.17 8.88 -2.13
CA LYS A 84 -6.07 8.96 -3.09
C LYS A 84 -5.53 7.56 -3.45
N ILE A 85 -5.19 6.74 -2.46
CA ILE A 85 -4.67 5.38 -2.72
C ILE A 85 -5.69 4.54 -3.48
N ARG A 86 -6.97 4.67 -3.13
CA ARG A 86 -8.04 3.88 -3.76
C ARG A 86 -8.24 4.28 -5.22
N THR A 87 -8.13 5.57 -5.53
CA THR A 87 -8.15 6.06 -6.93
C THR A 87 -6.94 5.54 -7.69
N GLU A 88 -5.71 5.70 -7.16
CA GLU A 88 -4.50 5.22 -7.81
C GLU A 88 -4.57 3.71 -8.08
N ARG A 89 -5.02 2.90 -7.12
CA ARG A 89 -5.22 1.44 -7.29
C ARG A 89 -6.23 1.08 -8.38
N ARG A 90 -7.26 1.91 -8.56
CA ARG A 90 -8.27 1.70 -9.60
C ARG A 90 -7.70 2.01 -10.98
N ASP A 91 -6.92 3.09 -11.10
CA ASP A 91 -6.28 3.47 -12.37
C ASP A 91 -5.34 2.37 -12.87
N TYR A 92 -4.54 1.74 -11.98
CA TYR A 92 -3.70 0.59 -12.33
C TYR A 92 -4.45 -0.71 -12.65
N ALA A 93 -5.72 -0.82 -12.28
CA ALA A 93 -6.54 -1.99 -12.57
C ALA A 93 -7.32 -1.85 -13.89
N GLU A 94 -7.40 -0.64 -14.43
CA GLU A 94 -8.06 -0.30 -15.70
C GLU A 94 -7.07 -0.19 -16.89
N GLU A 95 -5.75 -0.17 -16.64
CA GLU A 95 -4.65 -0.33 -17.63
C GLU A 95 -4.28 -1.80 -17.89
#